data_AF-A0A813BWY7-F1
#
_entry.id   AF-A0A813BWY7-F1
#
_cell.length_a   1.000
_cell.length_b   1.000
_cell.length_c   1.000
_cell.angle_alpha   90.00
_cell.angle_beta   90.00
_cell.angle_gamma   90.00
#
_symmetry.space_group_name_H-M   'P 1'
#
loop_
_entity.id
_entity.type
_entity.pdbx_description
1 polymer ?
#
loop_
_entity_poly.entity_id
_entity_poly.type
_entity_poly.pdbx_seq_one_letter_code
_entity_poly.pdbx_strand_id
1 'polypeptide(L)'
;AETTGTVEHSPGSTRAPTTEVLPQDAMTINGDSPVAFSNMTVDHEGNFPQKRRAQAVPTSQPAAGTSPVTVEAIAQALREELQAGFATQQSRLSKEIREEIGDAMLQVNKRIEAVEKGVTRQLQQVFTSVQELSVCQEKQAVTLVQTGAETQQLVRRVLALEEQLAKLENRPSPTGTTEEPTRRPAFIVGGWDSNQEAKQTLDKAKAILKDLQADVDLEDAFVPGLRRGYIIVPMVARPQETGEEMRGRIQQAVLRVRTANIELGTKEDGSPSRLWMAVSQPPERRKKAQLAAKTKRLLLELHGDHGRLDVEWSTGSVWHKDVKVASTSGTRPASAVEAGPGWIDLKEIAKQLRTEGDTVKDTWKPLAARLR
;
A
#
# COMPACT_ATOMS: atom_id res chain seq x y z
N ALA A 1 -7.49 -9.96 74.90
CA ALA A 1 -8.10 -8.75 74.32
C ALA A 1 -7.64 -8.67 72.87
N GLU A 2 -8.36 -9.22 71.89
CA GLU A 2 -9.76 -8.91 71.49
C GLU A 2 -9.87 -7.44 71.08
N THR A 3 -10.40 -7.08 69.91
CA THR A 3 -11.47 -7.70 69.08
C THR A 3 -11.08 -7.73 67.59
N THR A 4 -11.22 -8.86 66.89
CA THR A 4 -12.34 -9.24 65.97
C THR A 4 -12.72 -8.22 64.88
N GLY A 5 -12.77 -8.71 63.63
CA GLY A 5 -13.08 -7.91 62.43
C GLY A 5 -13.21 -8.78 61.17
N THR A 6 -14.13 -9.74 61.19
CA THR A 6 -14.42 -10.64 60.06
C THR A 6 -15.54 -10.07 59.20
N VAL A 7 -15.35 -9.99 57.88
CA VAL A 7 -16.44 -9.88 56.89
C VAL A 7 -16.10 -10.74 55.67
N GLU A 8 -16.93 -11.75 55.41
CA GLU A 8 -16.96 -12.48 54.14
C GLU A 8 -17.80 -11.71 53.12
N HIS A 9 -17.45 -11.76 51.83
CA HIS A 9 -18.47 -11.92 50.80
C HIS A 9 -17.93 -12.59 49.51
N SER A 10 -18.78 -13.50 49.02
CA SER A 10 -18.63 -14.51 47.97
C SER A 10 -18.36 -13.98 46.53
N PRO A 11 -18.05 -14.86 45.55
CA PRO A 11 -17.35 -14.48 44.32
C PRO A 11 -18.26 -14.09 43.15
N GLY A 12 -17.79 -13.14 42.34
CA GLY A 12 -18.40 -12.77 41.05
C GLY A 12 -17.95 -13.68 39.91
N SER A 13 -18.84 -14.56 39.45
CA SER A 13 -18.65 -15.39 38.25
C SER A 13 -19.29 -14.75 37.02
N THR A 14 -18.51 -14.39 36.00
CA THR A 14 -19.05 -14.14 34.65
C THR A 14 -18.07 -14.48 33.52
N ARG A 15 -18.32 -15.63 32.87
CA ARG A 15 -18.10 -16.01 31.46
C ARG A 15 -16.85 -15.53 30.69
N ALA A 16 -16.14 -16.51 30.13
CA ALA A 16 -15.33 -16.36 28.92
C ALA A 16 -16.19 -16.11 27.66
N PRO A 17 -15.67 -15.44 26.61
CA PRO A 17 -16.36 -15.29 25.34
C PRO A 17 -16.28 -16.59 24.51
N THR A 18 -17.44 -17.08 24.07
CA THR A 18 -17.57 -18.25 23.20
C THR A 18 -17.18 -17.92 21.76
N THR A 19 -16.49 -18.84 21.09
CA THR A 19 -16.25 -18.83 19.65
C THR A 19 -17.56 -18.91 18.86
N GLU A 20 -17.87 -17.92 18.03
CA GLU A 20 -18.87 -18.08 16.96
C GLU A 20 -18.20 -18.04 15.58
N VAL A 21 -18.67 -18.94 14.73
CA VAL A 21 -18.19 -19.20 13.37
C VAL A 21 -19.26 -18.73 12.40
N LEU A 22 -18.84 -17.97 11.38
CA LEU A 22 -19.41 -17.74 10.04
C LEU A 22 -20.88 -18.14 9.77
N PRO A 23 -21.56 -17.32 8.94
CA PRO A 23 -21.68 -17.74 7.54
C PRO A 23 -21.20 -16.71 6.52
N GLN A 24 -20.61 -17.22 5.43
CA GLN A 24 -20.61 -16.58 4.12
C GLN A 24 -22.02 -16.72 3.52
N ASP A 25 -22.55 -15.70 2.84
CA ASP A 25 -22.82 -15.76 1.39
C ASP A 25 -23.56 -14.53 0.82
N ALA A 26 -23.71 -14.54 -0.51
CA ALA A 26 -24.56 -13.69 -1.35
C ALA A 26 -24.00 -12.33 -1.79
N MET A 27 -23.15 -12.39 -2.83
CA MET A 27 -23.22 -11.38 -3.91
C MET A 27 -24.60 -11.41 -4.57
N THR A 28 -25.20 -10.24 -4.82
CA THR A 28 -26.22 -10.09 -5.87
C THR A 28 -25.98 -8.78 -6.62
N ILE A 29 -25.68 -8.89 -7.91
CA ILE A 29 -25.55 -7.76 -8.82
C ILE A 29 -26.94 -7.42 -9.34
N ASN A 30 -27.49 -6.27 -8.94
CA ASN A 30 -28.69 -5.72 -9.56
C ASN A 30 -28.29 -4.81 -10.72
N GLY A 31 -28.84 -5.07 -11.91
CA GLY A 31 -28.72 -4.22 -13.08
C GLY A 31 -30.07 -3.66 -13.50
N ASP A 32 -30.12 -2.35 -13.72
CA ASP A 32 -31.07 -1.58 -14.53
C ASP A 32 -30.54 -0.13 -14.56
N SER A 33 -30.72 0.73 -15.57
CA SER A 33 -31.50 0.67 -16.81
C SER A 33 -30.86 1.65 -17.86
N PRO A 34 -31.44 1.96 -19.04
CA PRO A 34 -30.67 2.35 -20.24
C PRO A 34 -30.51 3.85 -20.53
N VAL A 35 -29.55 4.19 -21.41
CA VAL A 35 -29.54 5.45 -22.19
C VAL A 35 -29.10 5.17 -23.63
N ALA A 36 -29.76 5.80 -24.61
CA ALA A 36 -29.52 5.64 -26.05
C ALA A 36 -28.54 6.69 -26.62
N PHE A 37 -27.94 6.45 -27.81
CA PHE A 37 -28.25 7.17 -29.07
C PHE A 37 -27.27 6.85 -30.23
N SER A 38 -27.87 6.57 -31.41
CA SER A 38 -27.44 6.94 -32.77
C SER A 38 -26.22 6.34 -33.53
N ASN A 39 -26.54 5.99 -34.80
CA ASN A 39 -25.73 5.98 -36.03
C ASN A 39 -24.59 4.93 -36.11
N MET A 40 -24.24 4.28 -37.23
CA MET A 40 -24.51 4.47 -38.68
C MET A 40 -24.38 3.07 -39.35
N THR A 41 -24.82 2.71 -40.57
CA THR A 41 -25.38 3.40 -41.76
C THR A 41 -26.41 2.46 -42.47
N VAL A 42 -26.95 2.84 -43.63
CA VAL A 42 -27.72 1.98 -44.56
C VAL A 42 -26.81 1.54 -45.72
N ASP A 43 -27.02 0.33 -46.26
CA ASP A 43 -26.83 0.10 -47.70
C ASP A 43 -27.82 -0.94 -48.26
N HIS A 44 -28.05 -0.87 -49.56
CA HIS A 44 -29.21 -1.42 -50.27
C HIS A 44 -28.80 -2.62 -51.16
N GLU A 45 -29.52 -3.75 -51.08
CA GLU A 45 -29.77 -4.67 -52.21
C GLU A 45 -30.77 -5.77 -51.75
N GLY A 46 -31.78 -6.21 -52.52
CA GLY A 46 -32.17 -5.74 -53.85
C GLY A 46 -32.59 -6.83 -54.82
N ASN A 47 -33.52 -7.75 -54.47
CA ASN A 47 -34.17 -8.54 -55.52
C ASN A 47 -35.60 -8.98 -55.20
N PHE A 48 -36.50 -8.84 -56.18
CA PHE A 48 -37.94 -9.09 -56.07
C PHE A 48 -38.34 -10.49 -56.61
N PRO A 49 -39.46 -11.07 -56.17
CA PRO A 49 -40.02 -12.29 -56.76
C PRO A 49 -40.70 -12.01 -58.10
N GLN A 50 -40.63 -12.95 -59.06
CA GLN A 50 -41.39 -12.84 -60.31
C GLN A 50 -42.27 -14.05 -60.67
N LYS A 51 -43.55 -13.69 -60.86
CA LYS A 51 -44.47 -14.15 -61.91
C LYS A 51 -44.84 -15.64 -62.01
N ARG A 52 -46.11 -15.87 -61.65
CA ARG A 52 -47.02 -16.84 -62.28
C ARG A 52 -46.78 -16.95 -63.79
N ARG A 53 -46.68 -18.18 -64.31
CA ARG A 53 -46.81 -18.49 -65.73
C ARG A 53 -48.03 -19.38 -65.94
N ALA A 54 -49.00 -18.90 -66.72
CA ALA A 54 -50.07 -19.74 -67.21
C ALA A 54 -49.61 -20.49 -68.47
N GLN A 55 -49.96 -21.76 -68.57
CA GLN A 55 -49.97 -22.56 -69.80
C GLN A 55 -51.34 -23.28 -69.80
N ALA A 56 -52.24 -22.97 -70.73
CA ALA A 56 -52.25 -23.34 -72.14
C ALA A 56 -53.05 -24.63 -72.36
N VAL A 57 -54.32 -24.44 -72.75
CA VAL A 57 -55.24 -25.50 -73.19
C VAL A 57 -54.93 -25.86 -74.64
N PRO A 58 -54.89 -27.15 -75.01
CA PRO A 58 -55.08 -27.60 -76.38
C PRO A 58 -56.44 -28.29 -76.56
N THR A 59 -57.16 -27.92 -77.61
CA THR A 59 -58.47 -28.50 -77.97
C THR A 59 -58.32 -29.45 -79.15
N SER A 60 -58.66 -30.74 -79.02
CA SER A 60 -58.92 -31.62 -80.17
C SER A 60 -59.79 -32.84 -79.81
N GLN A 61 -61.08 -32.66 -80.10
CA GLN A 61 -62.15 -33.58 -80.58
C GLN A 61 -62.11 -35.13 -80.41
N PRO A 62 -63.29 -35.81 -80.51
CA PRO A 62 -63.56 -37.05 -79.79
C PRO A 62 -63.56 -38.34 -80.64
N ALA A 63 -63.55 -39.48 -79.96
CA ALA A 63 -64.02 -40.77 -80.49
C ALA A 63 -64.86 -41.51 -79.42
N ALA A 64 -65.87 -42.26 -79.86
CA ALA A 64 -66.91 -42.83 -78.99
C ALA A 64 -66.47 -44.11 -78.24
N GLY A 65 -67.11 -44.38 -77.10
CA GLY A 65 -66.85 -45.57 -76.28
C GLY A 65 -67.65 -45.59 -74.97
N THR A 66 -68.99 -45.60 -75.06
CA THR A 66 -69.86 -45.61 -73.88
C THR A 66 -69.83 -46.95 -73.13
N SER A 67 -69.26 -46.96 -71.94
CA SER A 67 -69.64 -47.86 -70.84
C SER A 67 -70.11 -47.02 -69.65
N PRO A 68 -71.15 -47.45 -68.91
CA PRO A 68 -71.75 -46.62 -67.87
C PRO A 68 -70.84 -46.56 -66.64
N VAL A 69 -70.16 -45.43 -66.47
CA VAL A 69 -69.46 -45.11 -65.21
C VAL A 69 -70.53 -44.95 -64.13
N THR A 70 -70.64 -45.95 -63.24
CA THR A 70 -71.55 -45.89 -62.11
C THR A 70 -71.09 -44.82 -61.12
N VAL A 71 -72.05 -44.11 -60.50
CA VAL A 71 -71.77 -43.11 -59.46
C VAL A 71 -70.93 -43.71 -58.32
N GLU A 72 -71.09 -45.00 -58.08
CA GLU A 72 -70.37 -45.81 -57.10
C GLU A 72 -68.87 -45.96 -57.44
N ALA A 73 -68.50 -46.11 -58.72
CA ALA A 73 -67.09 -46.12 -59.14
C ALA A 73 -66.41 -44.75 -58.95
N ILE A 74 -67.15 -43.65 -59.18
CA ILE A 74 -66.66 -42.29 -58.91
C ILE A 74 -66.50 -42.06 -57.40
N ALA A 75 -67.48 -42.49 -56.60
CA ALA A 75 -67.43 -42.40 -55.15
C ALA A 75 -66.28 -43.23 -54.55
N GLN A 76 -66.00 -44.41 -55.11
CA GLN A 76 -64.88 -45.25 -54.68
C GLN A 76 -63.53 -44.66 -55.09
N ALA A 77 -63.38 -44.18 -56.33
CA ALA A 77 -62.16 -43.47 -56.77
C ALA A 77 -61.87 -42.24 -55.91
N LEU A 78 -62.87 -41.40 -55.63
CA LEU A 78 -62.73 -40.25 -54.72
C LEU A 78 -62.35 -40.66 -53.29
N ARG A 79 -62.86 -41.79 -52.79
CA ARG A 79 -62.54 -42.29 -51.44
C ARG A 79 -61.11 -42.83 -51.37
N GLU A 80 -60.65 -43.54 -52.40
CA GLU A 80 -59.28 -44.02 -52.54
C GLU A 80 -58.29 -42.85 -52.70
N GLU A 81 -58.64 -41.82 -53.48
CA GLU A 81 -57.83 -40.60 -53.66
C GLU A 81 -57.75 -39.78 -52.37
N LEU A 82 -58.86 -39.62 -51.63
CA LEU A 82 -58.86 -39.00 -50.29
C LEU A 82 -58.01 -39.79 -49.29
N GLN A 83 -58.10 -41.12 -49.30
CA GLN A 83 -57.34 -41.97 -48.38
C GLN A 83 -55.84 -41.97 -48.72
N ALA A 84 -55.47 -41.97 -50.00
CA ALA A 84 -54.09 -41.79 -50.46
C ALA A 84 -53.55 -40.38 -50.15
N GLY A 85 -54.38 -39.34 -50.31
CA GLY A 85 -54.08 -37.97 -49.88
C GLY A 85 -53.81 -37.87 -48.38
N PHE A 86 -54.64 -38.50 -47.56
CA PHE A 86 -54.47 -38.51 -46.11
C PHE A 86 -53.21 -39.30 -45.68
N ALA A 87 -52.95 -40.46 -46.28
CA ALA A 87 -51.75 -41.26 -46.02
C ALA A 87 -50.46 -40.53 -46.43
N THR A 88 -50.45 -39.84 -47.58
CA THR A 88 -49.30 -39.04 -48.03
C THR A 88 -49.11 -37.78 -47.18
N GLN A 89 -50.18 -37.13 -46.73
CA GLN A 89 -50.11 -36.01 -45.79
C GLN A 89 -49.57 -36.44 -44.41
N GLN A 90 -50.06 -37.56 -43.87
CA GLN A 90 -49.58 -38.12 -42.60
C GLN A 90 -48.11 -38.57 -42.71
N SER A 91 -47.71 -39.15 -43.84
CA SER A 91 -46.31 -39.51 -44.11
C SER A 91 -45.40 -38.27 -44.14
N ARG A 92 -45.81 -37.17 -44.78
CA ARG A 92 -45.06 -35.90 -44.79
C ARG A 92 -44.91 -35.31 -43.39
N LEU A 93 -46.00 -35.15 -42.65
CA LEU A 93 -45.97 -34.62 -41.28
C LEU A 93 -45.08 -35.48 -40.36
N SER A 94 -45.18 -36.81 -40.44
CA SER A 94 -44.34 -37.71 -39.64
C SER A 94 -42.86 -37.70 -40.02
N LYS A 95 -42.53 -37.27 -41.24
CA LYS A 95 -41.16 -37.05 -41.70
C LYS A 95 -40.63 -35.69 -41.23
N GLU A 96 -41.38 -34.62 -41.45
CA GLU A 96 -41.05 -33.25 -41.00
C GLU A 96 -40.81 -33.20 -39.49
N ILE A 97 -41.74 -33.74 -38.69
CA ILE A 97 -41.60 -33.82 -37.22
C ILE A 97 -40.35 -34.64 -36.81
N ARG A 98 -40.00 -35.70 -37.56
CA ARG A 98 -38.81 -36.51 -37.26
C ARG A 98 -37.51 -35.80 -37.62
N GLU A 99 -37.50 -35.02 -38.70
CA GLU A 99 -36.37 -34.20 -39.11
C GLU A 99 -36.17 -33.02 -38.13
N GLU A 100 -37.24 -32.31 -37.74
CA GLU A 100 -37.17 -31.24 -36.72
C GLU A 100 -36.68 -31.77 -35.35
N ILE A 101 -37.18 -32.92 -34.89
CA ILE A 101 -36.71 -33.55 -33.64
C ILE A 101 -35.23 -33.98 -33.76
N GLY A 102 -34.81 -34.48 -34.93
CA GLY A 102 -33.42 -34.85 -35.20
C GLY A 102 -32.48 -33.65 -35.12
N ASP A 103 -32.83 -32.55 -35.78
CA ASP A 103 -32.06 -31.30 -35.75
C ASP A 103 -32.03 -30.66 -34.35
N ALA A 104 -33.16 -30.69 -33.62
CA ALA A 104 -33.21 -30.26 -32.23
C ALA A 104 -32.28 -31.09 -31.33
N MET A 105 -32.26 -32.42 -31.49
CA MET A 105 -31.34 -33.31 -30.75
C MET A 105 -29.87 -33.04 -31.09
N LEU A 106 -29.54 -32.80 -32.36
CA LEU A 106 -28.19 -32.40 -32.78
C LEU A 106 -27.78 -31.06 -32.16
N GLN A 107 -28.68 -30.09 -32.09
CA GLN A 107 -28.44 -28.79 -31.45
C GLN A 107 -28.26 -28.92 -29.94
N VAL A 108 -29.03 -29.79 -29.27
CA VAL A 108 -28.87 -30.10 -27.84
C VAL A 108 -27.53 -30.78 -27.56
N ASN A 109 -27.15 -31.80 -28.32
CA ASN A 109 -25.85 -32.46 -28.17
C ASN A 109 -24.68 -31.49 -28.36
N LYS A 110 -24.76 -30.59 -29.36
CA LYS A 110 -23.76 -29.55 -29.59
C LYS A 110 -23.66 -28.54 -28.43
N ARG A 111 -24.78 -28.24 -27.75
CA ARG A 111 -24.79 -27.42 -26.53
C ARG A 111 -24.23 -28.17 -25.32
N ILE A 112 -24.54 -29.46 -25.15
CA ILE A 112 -23.98 -30.31 -24.10
C ILE A 112 -22.46 -30.38 -24.24
N GLU A 113 -21.94 -30.69 -25.43
CA GLU A 113 -20.49 -30.74 -25.69
C GLU A 113 -19.79 -29.40 -25.43
N ALA A 114 -20.46 -28.27 -25.73
CA ALA A 114 -19.95 -26.94 -25.41
C ALA A 114 -19.94 -26.65 -23.90
N VAL A 115 -20.97 -27.09 -23.16
CA VAL A 115 -21.04 -26.99 -21.69
C VAL A 115 -19.98 -27.88 -21.04
N GLU A 116 -19.83 -29.13 -21.46
CA GLU A 116 -18.80 -30.05 -20.96
C GLU A 116 -17.40 -29.46 -21.15
N LYS A 117 -17.07 -28.96 -22.34
CA LYS A 117 -15.79 -28.28 -22.61
C LYS A 117 -15.62 -27.00 -21.78
N GLY A 118 -16.71 -26.26 -21.51
CA GLY A 118 -16.71 -25.10 -20.63
C GLY A 118 -16.39 -25.45 -19.18
N VAL A 119 -17.11 -26.44 -18.64
CA VAL A 119 -16.93 -26.98 -17.28
C VAL A 119 -15.52 -27.54 -17.12
N THR A 120 -15.00 -28.33 -18.07
CA THR A 120 -13.63 -28.87 -18.00
C THR A 120 -12.58 -27.76 -17.92
N ARG A 121 -12.72 -26.67 -18.69
CA ARG A 121 -11.81 -25.51 -18.61
C ARG A 121 -11.91 -24.79 -17.27
N GLN A 122 -13.12 -24.58 -16.76
CA GLN A 122 -13.31 -23.98 -15.43
C GLN A 122 -12.68 -24.85 -14.33
N LEU A 123 -12.84 -26.17 -14.41
CA LEU A 123 -12.23 -27.11 -13.46
C LEU A 123 -10.71 -27.07 -13.50
N GLN A 124 -10.11 -27.02 -14.70
CA GLN A 124 -8.66 -26.84 -14.88
C GLN A 124 -8.18 -25.50 -14.31
N GLN A 125 -8.90 -24.40 -14.60
CA GLN A 125 -8.56 -23.07 -14.09
C GLN A 125 -8.62 -23.02 -12.56
N VAL A 126 -9.66 -23.59 -11.95
CA VAL A 126 -9.79 -23.70 -10.48
C VAL A 126 -8.65 -24.54 -9.91
N PHE A 127 -8.27 -25.66 -10.54
CA PHE A 127 -7.16 -26.48 -10.09
C PHE A 127 -5.83 -25.71 -10.09
N THR A 128 -5.53 -24.95 -11.16
CA THR A 128 -4.34 -24.09 -11.23
C THR A 128 -4.37 -23.02 -10.13
N SER A 129 -5.49 -22.31 -9.95
CA SER A 129 -5.61 -21.29 -8.89
C SER A 129 -5.46 -21.86 -7.48
N VAL A 130 -5.99 -23.05 -7.20
CA VAL A 130 -5.81 -23.75 -5.91
C VAL A 130 -4.33 -24.11 -5.70
N GLN A 131 -3.66 -24.62 -6.73
CA GLN A 131 -2.23 -24.97 -6.66
C GLN A 131 -1.33 -23.74 -6.42
N GLU A 132 -1.64 -22.60 -7.08
CA GLU A 132 -0.97 -21.32 -6.82
C GLU A 132 -1.20 -20.80 -5.39
N LEU A 133 -2.43 -20.92 -4.87
CA LEU A 133 -2.75 -20.55 -3.50
C LEU A 133 -2.01 -21.40 -2.47
N SER A 134 -1.87 -22.72 -2.69
CA SER A 134 -1.07 -23.60 -1.82
C SER A 134 0.41 -23.18 -1.77
N VAL A 135 1.02 -22.86 -2.93
CA VAL A 135 2.41 -22.37 -2.99
C VAL A 135 2.56 -21.01 -2.29
N CYS A 136 1.55 -20.14 -2.38
CA CYS A 136 1.53 -18.88 -1.63
C CYS A 136 1.39 -19.09 -0.11
N GLN A 137 0.56 -20.03 0.35
CA GLN A 137 0.43 -20.38 1.76
C GLN A 137 1.75 -20.93 2.35
N GLU A 138 2.46 -21.78 1.61
CA GLU A 138 3.77 -22.30 2.05
C GLU A 138 4.80 -21.17 2.21
N LYS A 139 4.89 -20.25 1.24
CA LYS A 139 5.75 -19.05 1.33
C LYS A 139 5.37 -18.15 2.51
N GLN A 140 4.07 -17.99 2.79
CA GLN A 140 3.61 -17.22 3.93
C GLN A 140 3.99 -17.90 5.25
N ALA A 141 3.85 -19.22 5.38
CA ALA A 141 4.24 -19.98 6.56
C ALA A 141 5.75 -19.85 6.86
N VAL A 142 6.61 -19.97 5.84
CA VAL A 142 8.07 -19.75 5.97
C VAL A 142 8.38 -18.32 6.44
N THR A 143 7.70 -17.32 5.87
CA THR A 143 7.85 -15.90 6.26
C THR A 143 7.41 -15.65 7.71
N LEU A 144 6.38 -16.34 8.18
CA LEU A 144 5.86 -16.25 9.55
C LEU A 144 6.84 -16.88 10.56
N VAL A 145 7.45 -18.03 10.23
CA VAL A 145 8.52 -18.63 11.04
C VAL A 145 9.74 -17.71 11.11
N GLN A 146 10.14 -17.09 9.98
CA GLN A 146 11.30 -16.21 9.94
C GLN A 146 11.08 -14.91 10.72
N THR A 147 9.93 -14.26 10.58
CA THR A 147 9.57 -13.08 11.39
C THR A 147 9.40 -13.42 12.88
N GLY A 148 8.95 -14.64 13.21
CA GLY A 148 8.98 -15.16 14.58
C GLY A 148 10.41 -15.26 15.16
N ALA A 149 11.37 -15.79 14.38
CA ALA A 149 12.78 -15.86 14.78
C ALA A 149 13.43 -14.48 14.95
N GLU A 150 13.14 -13.53 14.05
CA GLU A 150 13.58 -12.14 14.15
C GLU A 150 12.99 -11.43 15.38
N THR A 151 11.72 -11.69 15.70
CA THR A 151 11.06 -11.17 16.91
C THR A 151 11.71 -11.72 18.18
N GLN A 152 12.01 -13.02 18.24
CA GLN A 152 12.78 -13.59 19.36
C GLN A 152 14.19 -13.00 19.48
N GLN A 153 14.85 -12.71 18.35
CA GLN A 153 16.16 -12.05 18.34
C GLN A 153 16.07 -10.61 18.87
N LEU A 154 15.00 -9.87 18.52
CA LEU A 154 14.73 -8.54 19.05
C LEU A 154 14.47 -8.57 20.55
N VAL A 155 13.64 -9.49 21.05
CA VAL A 155 13.38 -9.66 22.50
C VAL A 155 14.69 -9.94 23.25
N ARG A 156 15.54 -10.85 22.74
CA ARG A 156 16.87 -11.12 23.36
C ARG A 156 17.78 -9.88 23.36
N ARG A 157 17.72 -9.05 22.31
CA ARG A 157 18.49 -7.78 22.25
C ARG A 157 17.95 -6.74 23.22
N VAL A 158 16.63 -6.63 23.40
CA VAL A 158 16.00 -5.73 24.38
C VAL A 158 16.42 -6.14 25.80
N LEU A 159 16.28 -7.41 26.17
CA LEU A 159 16.70 -7.91 27.49
C LEU A 159 18.21 -7.68 27.75
N ALA A 160 19.07 -7.89 26.75
CA ALA A 160 20.50 -7.60 26.88
C ALA A 160 20.82 -6.10 27.03
N LEU A 161 20.03 -5.22 26.39
CA LEU A 161 20.16 -3.77 26.54
C LEU A 161 19.64 -3.29 27.90
N GLU A 162 18.56 -3.88 28.42
CA GLU A 162 18.04 -3.62 29.77
C GLU A 162 19.06 -4.06 30.84
N GLU A 163 19.70 -5.22 30.67
CA GLU A 163 20.78 -5.68 31.55
C GLU A 163 22.02 -4.76 31.48
N GLN A 164 22.35 -4.23 30.30
CA GLN A 164 23.41 -3.22 30.15
C GLN A 164 23.03 -1.87 30.77
N LEU A 165 21.76 -1.47 30.68
CA LEU A 165 21.25 -0.23 31.29
C LEU A 165 21.33 -0.31 32.82
N ALA A 166 20.86 -1.41 33.42
CA ALA A 166 20.95 -1.65 34.86
C ALA A 166 22.40 -1.69 35.38
N LYS A 167 23.36 -2.14 34.55
CA LYS A 167 24.80 -2.09 34.86
C LYS A 167 25.40 -0.68 34.75
N LEU A 168 24.83 0.19 33.92
CA LEU A 168 25.23 1.60 33.80
C LEU A 168 24.63 2.45 34.92
N GLU A 169 23.37 2.19 35.31
CA GLU A 169 22.66 2.89 36.37
C GLU A 169 23.29 2.67 37.76
N ASN A 170 23.86 1.49 38.01
CA ASN A 170 24.60 1.18 39.23
C ASN A 170 26.03 1.79 39.28
N ARG A 171 26.44 2.58 38.28
CA ARG A 171 27.75 3.28 38.31
C ARG A 171 27.58 4.68 38.88
N PRO A 172 28.17 5.02 40.04
CA PRO A 172 28.09 6.38 40.58
C PRO A 172 28.71 7.36 39.59
N SER A 173 27.89 8.30 39.10
CA SER A 173 28.33 9.36 38.20
C SER A 173 29.22 10.36 38.94
N PRO A 174 30.36 10.80 38.38
CA PRO A 174 31.14 11.87 38.98
C PRO A 174 30.32 13.17 38.96
N THR A 175 30.11 13.75 40.13
CA THR A 175 29.42 15.01 40.31
C THR A 175 30.14 16.16 39.61
N GLY A 176 29.38 16.99 38.88
CA GLY A 176 29.78 18.36 38.57
C GLY A 176 30.11 18.69 37.11
N THR A 177 29.09 18.77 36.26
CA THR A 177 29.00 19.85 35.26
C THR A 177 27.56 20.33 35.19
N THR A 178 27.38 21.66 35.24
CA THR A 178 26.11 22.39 35.21
C THR A 178 25.09 21.76 34.26
N GLU A 179 23.86 21.53 34.74
CA GLU A 179 22.75 21.02 33.93
C GLU A 179 22.36 22.05 32.86
N GLU A 180 22.98 21.94 31.68
CA GLU A 180 22.43 22.45 30.43
C GLU A 180 21.04 21.80 30.27
N PRO A 181 19.93 22.56 30.20
CA PRO A 181 18.60 21.99 30.22
C PRO A 181 18.45 21.06 29.02
N THR A 182 18.37 19.75 29.30
CA THR A 182 18.31 18.68 28.31
C THR A 182 17.09 18.91 27.44
N ARG A 183 17.31 19.51 26.25
CA ARG A 183 16.23 20.00 25.39
C ARG A 183 15.18 18.91 25.19
N ARG A 184 13.97 19.20 25.68
CA ARG A 184 12.80 18.31 25.64
C ARG A 184 12.68 17.64 24.27
N PRO A 185 12.39 16.33 24.23
CA PRO A 185 12.19 15.65 22.97
C PRO A 185 10.97 16.26 22.27
N ALA A 186 11.00 16.33 20.94
CA ALA A 186 9.99 17.01 20.13
C ALA A 186 9.56 16.14 18.95
N PHE A 187 8.39 16.38 18.38
CA PHE A 187 8.11 15.97 17.00
C PHE A 187 8.70 16.98 16.02
N ILE A 188 9.11 16.50 14.86
CA ILE A 188 9.38 17.28 13.66
C ILE A 188 8.30 16.89 12.66
N VAL A 189 7.51 17.86 12.20
CA VAL A 189 6.46 17.64 11.20
C VAL A 189 6.80 18.45 9.97
N GLY A 190 6.88 17.83 8.80
CA GLY A 190 7.35 18.45 7.58
C GLY A 190 6.66 17.93 6.32
N GLY A 191 7.09 18.47 5.17
CA GLY A 191 6.51 18.18 3.85
C GLY A 191 6.01 19.43 3.12
N TRP A 192 6.11 20.61 3.74
CA TRP A 192 5.93 21.88 3.05
C TRP A 192 7.22 22.30 2.32
N ASP A 193 7.08 23.27 1.41
CA ASP A 193 8.24 23.86 0.73
C ASP A 193 9.23 24.53 1.70
N SER A 194 10.52 24.44 1.38
CA SER A 194 11.61 24.94 2.21
C SER A 194 11.65 26.48 2.31
N ASN A 195 11.13 27.19 1.31
CA ASN A 195 11.02 28.64 1.26
C ASN A 195 9.67 29.16 1.79
N GLN A 196 8.74 28.30 2.20
CA GLN A 196 7.46 28.73 2.77
C GLN A 196 7.68 29.53 4.07
N GLU A 197 6.88 30.59 4.27
CA GLU A 197 6.97 31.46 5.44
C GLU A 197 6.64 30.72 6.73
N ALA A 198 7.43 30.95 7.78
CA ALA A 198 7.30 30.29 9.08
C ALA A 198 5.88 30.37 9.67
N LYS A 199 5.23 31.53 9.61
CA LYS A 199 3.85 31.70 10.10
C LYS A 199 2.88 30.81 9.32
N GLN A 200 2.96 30.85 7.99
CA GLN A 200 2.10 30.05 7.12
C GLN A 200 2.32 28.54 7.30
N THR A 201 3.57 28.09 7.48
CA THR A 201 3.87 26.68 7.78
C THR A 201 3.28 26.28 9.14
N LEU A 202 3.41 27.12 10.17
CA LEU A 202 2.89 26.84 11.50
C LEU A 202 1.36 26.74 11.50
N ASP A 203 0.67 27.71 10.90
CA ASP A 203 -0.79 27.76 10.87
C ASP A 203 -1.37 26.56 10.11
N LYS A 204 -0.81 26.23 8.93
CA LYS A 204 -1.18 25.02 8.15
C LYS A 204 -0.93 23.73 8.93
N ALA A 205 0.21 23.62 9.62
CA ALA A 205 0.54 22.43 10.39
C ALA A 205 -0.37 22.25 11.61
N LYS A 206 -0.67 23.32 12.36
CA LYS A 206 -1.62 23.28 13.48
C LYS A 206 -3.02 22.88 12.99
N ALA A 207 -3.48 23.41 11.86
CA ALA A 207 -4.77 23.03 11.27
C ALA A 207 -4.84 21.53 10.92
N ILE A 208 -3.85 21.01 10.18
CA ILE A 208 -3.84 19.60 9.75
C ILE A 208 -3.66 18.63 10.94
N LEU A 209 -2.82 18.95 11.93
CA LEU A 209 -2.64 18.09 13.11
C LEU A 209 -3.89 18.04 13.99
N LYS A 210 -4.66 19.13 14.04
CA LYS A 210 -5.96 19.20 14.72
C LYS A 210 -7.04 18.40 13.97
N ASP A 211 -7.10 18.52 12.64
CA ASP A 211 -8.02 17.77 11.78
C ASP A 211 -7.77 16.26 11.85
N LEU A 212 -6.49 15.85 11.80
CA LEU A 212 -6.07 14.47 12.01
C LEU A 212 -6.26 13.94 13.45
N GLN A 213 -6.70 14.78 14.40
CA GLN A 213 -6.80 14.43 15.81
C GLN A 213 -5.51 13.76 16.33
N ALA A 214 -4.35 14.32 15.98
CA ALA A 214 -3.07 13.82 16.47
C ALA A 214 -2.89 14.24 17.93
N ASP A 215 -2.54 13.31 18.82
CA ASP A 215 -2.38 13.59 20.25
C ASP A 215 -1.02 14.26 20.56
N VAL A 216 -0.91 15.52 20.14
CA VAL A 216 0.32 16.33 20.20
C VAL A 216 0.06 17.71 20.79
N ASP A 217 1.03 18.21 21.56
CA ASP A 217 0.87 19.42 22.36
C ASP A 217 1.18 20.68 21.50
N LEU A 218 0.15 21.19 20.78
CA LEU A 218 0.31 22.21 19.73
C LEU A 218 0.61 23.64 20.20
N GLU A 219 0.49 23.96 21.49
CA GLU A 219 0.68 25.32 22.00
C GLU A 219 2.12 25.81 21.76
N ASP A 220 3.11 25.05 22.25
CA ASP A 220 4.54 25.34 22.13
C ASP A 220 5.14 25.03 20.73
N ALA A 221 4.31 24.69 19.74
CA ALA A 221 4.78 24.39 18.39
C ALA A 221 5.33 25.64 17.69
N PHE A 222 6.50 25.52 17.06
CA PHE A 222 7.21 26.64 16.42
C PHE A 222 7.93 26.24 15.13
N VAL A 223 8.31 27.23 14.32
CA VAL A 223 9.17 27.05 13.13
C VAL A 223 10.56 27.64 13.39
N PRO A 224 11.66 26.89 13.12
CA PRO A 224 13.01 27.40 13.36
C PRO A 224 13.51 28.32 12.22
N GLY A 225 13.34 29.62 12.42
CA GLY A 225 13.78 30.68 11.50
C GLY A 225 12.61 31.30 10.71
N LEU A 226 12.92 32.18 9.75
CA LEU A 226 11.90 32.94 9.01
C LEU A 226 11.14 32.11 7.95
N ARG A 227 11.79 31.09 7.37
CA ARG A 227 11.24 30.22 6.31
C ARG A 227 11.73 28.79 6.50
N ARG A 228 10.79 27.83 6.55
CA ARG A 228 11.04 26.38 6.61
C ARG A 228 9.82 25.59 6.15
N GLY A 229 10.10 24.43 5.56
CA GLY A 229 9.11 23.39 5.22
C GLY A 229 8.73 22.43 6.35
N TYR A 230 9.03 22.78 7.61
CA TYR A 230 8.74 21.94 8.77
C TYR A 230 8.57 22.76 10.07
N ILE A 231 7.78 22.22 11.01
CA ILE A 231 7.60 22.71 12.38
C ILE A 231 8.29 21.77 13.39
N ILE A 232 8.52 22.27 14.59
CA ILE A 232 8.95 21.52 15.77
C ILE A 232 7.84 21.63 16.82
N VAL A 233 7.37 20.51 17.34
CA VAL A 233 6.35 20.43 18.40
C VAL A 233 7.01 19.80 19.64
N PRO A 234 7.36 20.58 20.69
CA PRO A 234 7.88 20.04 21.93
C PRO A 234 6.91 19.02 22.54
N MET A 235 7.42 17.88 23.02
CA MET A 235 6.61 16.90 23.72
C MET A 235 6.64 17.24 25.21
N VAL A 236 5.45 17.41 25.80
CA VAL A 236 5.31 17.61 27.24
C VAL A 236 4.92 16.27 27.86
N ALA A 237 5.67 15.83 28.87
CA ALA A 237 5.28 14.68 29.68
C ALA A 237 4.07 15.08 30.52
N ARG A 238 2.96 14.35 30.40
CA ARG A 238 1.73 14.67 31.14
C ARG A 238 1.86 14.18 32.58
N PRO A 239 1.30 14.89 33.60
CA PRO A 239 1.56 14.57 35.02
C PRO A 239 1.14 13.17 35.50
N GLN A 240 0.34 12.45 34.73
CA GLN A 240 -0.13 11.08 35.04
C GLN A 240 0.30 10.06 33.98
N GLU A 241 1.17 10.43 33.04
CA GLU A 241 1.60 9.59 31.92
C GLU A 241 2.93 8.90 32.24
N THR A 242 2.94 7.58 32.20
CA THR A 242 4.16 6.77 32.32
C THR A 242 5.02 6.88 31.06
N GLY A 243 6.31 6.54 31.18
CA GLY A 243 7.23 6.52 30.04
C GLY A 243 6.87 5.50 28.95
N GLU A 244 5.98 4.55 29.22
CA GLU A 244 5.43 3.64 28.20
C GLU A 244 4.22 4.24 27.48
N GLU A 245 3.28 4.84 28.21
CA GLU A 245 2.14 5.55 27.63
C GLU A 245 2.61 6.71 26.75
N MET A 246 3.62 7.47 27.19
CA MET A 246 4.26 8.51 26.37
C MET A 246 4.85 7.94 25.08
N ARG A 247 5.53 6.78 25.12
CA ARG A 247 6.03 6.11 23.91
C ARG A 247 4.88 5.65 23.01
N GLY A 248 3.79 5.14 23.58
CA GLY A 248 2.57 4.76 22.87
C GLY A 248 1.93 5.94 22.13
N ARG A 249 1.69 7.05 22.83
CA ARG A 249 1.19 8.32 22.25
C ARG A 249 2.06 8.81 21.10
N ILE A 250 3.39 8.79 21.28
CA ILE A 250 4.36 9.17 20.25
C ILE A 250 4.25 8.30 19.00
N GLN A 251 4.20 6.98 19.17
CA GLN A 251 4.07 6.04 18.05
C GLN A 251 2.73 6.19 17.34
N GLN A 252 1.63 6.36 18.09
CA GLN A 252 0.29 6.59 17.53
C GLN A 252 0.21 7.90 16.74
N ALA A 253 0.78 9.01 17.24
CA ALA A 253 0.81 10.28 16.52
C ALA A 253 1.58 10.19 15.19
N VAL A 254 2.78 9.59 15.22
CA VAL A 254 3.59 9.35 14.00
C VAL A 254 2.85 8.44 13.01
N LEU A 255 2.27 7.34 13.50
CA LEU A 255 1.51 6.41 12.67
C LEU A 255 0.29 7.08 12.04
N ARG A 256 -0.47 7.89 12.79
CA ARG A 256 -1.67 8.57 12.30
C ARG A 256 -1.34 9.54 11.16
N VAL A 257 -0.28 10.35 11.30
CA VAL A 257 0.19 11.22 10.21
C VAL A 257 0.65 10.40 9.00
N ARG A 258 1.38 9.30 9.21
CA ARG A 258 1.86 8.44 8.12
C ARG A 258 0.72 7.76 7.36
N THR A 259 -0.28 7.24 8.07
CA THR A 259 -1.44 6.54 7.49
C THR A 259 -2.38 7.50 6.76
N ALA A 260 -2.48 8.76 7.21
CA ALA A 260 -3.26 9.78 6.52
C ALA A 260 -2.75 10.12 5.10
N ASN A 261 -1.47 9.86 4.81
CA ASN A 261 -0.86 9.97 3.48
C ASN A 261 -1.17 11.28 2.74
N ILE A 262 -1.24 12.40 3.46
CA ILE A 262 -1.61 13.71 2.92
C ILE A 262 -0.52 14.22 1.97
N GLU A 263 -0.91 14.59 0.76
CA GLU A 263 -0.03 15.27 -0.21
C GLU A 263 -0.20 16.79 -0.07
N LEU A 264 0.90 17.50 0.19
CA LEU A 264 0.92 18.94 0.47
C LEU A 264 1.29 19.80 -0.76
N GLY A 265 1.68 19.14 -1.86
CA GLY A 265 2.11 19.76 -3.11
C GLY A 265 3.11 18.88 -3.85
N THR A 266 3.84 19.48 -4.79
CA THR A 266 4.86 18.81 -5.60
C THR A 266 6.23 19.41 -5.29
N LYS A 267 7.27 18.58 -5.20
CA LYS A 267 8.67 19.04 -5.05
C LYS A 267 9.27 19.48 -6.39
N GLU A 268 10.47 20.07 -6.33
CA GLU A 268 11.26 20.45 -7.52
C GLU A 268 11.58 19.28 -8.46
N ASP A 269 11.61 18.03 -7.94
CA ASP A 269 11.82 16.79 -8.71
C ASP A 269 10.54 16.21 -9.34
N GLY A 270 9.40 16.90 -9.21
CA GLY A 270 8.10 16.43 -9.69
C GLY A 270 7.42 15.37 -8.81
N SER A 271 8.05 14.89 -7.73
CA SER A 271 7.43 13.94 -6.80
C SER A 271 6.46 14.62 -5.82
N PRO A 272 5.41 13.91 -5.35
CA PRO A 272 4.51 14.45 -4.35
C PRO A 272 5.24 14.69 -3.03
N SER A 273 5.12 15.91 -2.51
CA SER A 273 5.60 16.27 -1.18
C SER A 273 4.56 15.87 -0.15
N ARG A 274 4.79 14.73 0.50
CA ARG A 274 3.88 14.19 1.52
C ARG A 274 4.16 14.75 2.90
N LEU A 275 3.10 14.96 3.67
CA LEU A 275 3.17 15.23 5.10
C LEU A 275 3.86 14.06 5.80
N TRP A 276 4.85 14.37 6.64
CA TRP A 276 5.53 13.38 7.47
C TRP A 276 5.73 13.92 8.89
N MET A 277 5.78 13.00 9.85
CA MET A 277 6.11 13.28 11.24
C MET A 277 7.20 12.31 11.69
N ALA A 278 8.19 12.81 12.44
CA ALA A 278 9.24 12.01 13.04
C ALA A 278 9.61 12.55 14.43
N VAL A 279 10.16 11.68 15.30
CA VAL A 279 10.68 12.11 16.60
C VAL A 279 12.05 12.78 16.42
N SER A 280 12.25 13.91 17.09
CA SER A 280 13.51 14.65 17.09
C SER A 280 14.65 13.77 17.61
N GLN A 281 15.82 13.85 16.98
CA GLN A 281 16.96 13.06 17.44
C GLN A 281 17.40 13.45 18.88
N PRO A 282 17.85 12.48 19.70
CA PRO A 282 18.37 12.75 21.05
C PRO A 282 19.47 13.82 21.07
N PRO A 283 19.62 14.58 22.17
CA PRO A 283 20.64 15.64 22.29
C PRO A 283 22.05 15.17 21.93
N GLU A 284 22.45 13.98 22.38
CA GLU A 284 23.74 13.37 22.07
C GLU A 284 23.94 13.16 20.56
N ARG A 285 22.97 12.54 19.87
CA ARG A 285 23.03 12.30 18.43
C ARG A 285 23.09 13.61 17.65
N ARG A 286 22.41 14.66 18.14
CA ARG A 286 22.54 16.02 17.61
C ARG A 286 23.93 16.60 17.84
N LYS A 287 24.53 16.47 19.03
CA LYS A 287 25.92 16.91 19.29
C LYS A 287 26.91 16.18 18.36
N LYS A 288 26.74 14.88 18.09
CA LYS A 288 27.52 14.11 17.10
C LYS A 288 27.40 14.67 15.68
N ALA A 289 26.17 14.85 15.18
CA ALA A 289 25.93 15.43 13.87
C ALA A 289 26.42 16.89 13.75
N GLN A 290 26.41 17.66 14.85
CA GLN A 290 26.96 19.01 14.89
C GLN A 290 28.48 19.03 14.71
N LEU A 291 29.25 18.11 15.33
CA LEU A 291 30.70 18.02 15.08
C LEU A 291 30.99 17.81 13.59
N ALA A 292 30.29 16.87 12.96
CA ALA A 292 30.37 16.65 11.51
C ALA A 292 29.99 17.91 10.71
N ALA A 293 28.92 18.62 11.09
CA ALA A 293 28.48 19.84 10.41
C ALA A 293 29.53 20.97 10.50
N LYS A 294 30.15 21.16 11.67
CA LYS A 294 31.21 22.16 11.86
C LYS A 294 32.48 21.79 11.11
N THR A 295 32.86 20.51 11.10
CA THR A 295 34.05 20.04 10.36
C THR A 295 33.83 20.16 8.84
N LYS A 296 32.67 19.76 8.32
CA LYS A 296 32.27 20.02 6.92
C LYS A 296 32.34 21.51 6.58
N ARG A 297 31.81 22.37 7.46
CA ARG A 297 31.85 23.82 7.27
C ARG A 297 33.29 24.36 7.25
N LEU A 298 34.14 23.95 8.18
CA LEU A 298 35.57 24.31 8.22
C LEU A 298 36.27 23.96 6.90
N LEU A 299 36.07 22.72 6.42
CA LEU A 299 36.67 22.26 5.17
C LEU A 299 36.20 23.09 3.96
N LEU A 300 34.91 23.43 3.88
CA LEU A 300 34.37 24.25 2.79
C LEU A 300 34.78 25.73 2.89
N GLU A 301 34.86 26.32 4.10
CA GLU A 301 35.37 27.68 4.31
C GLU A 301 36.86 27.81 3.95
N LEU A 302 37.61 26.71 4.01
CA LEU A 302 39.01 26.62 3.60
C LEU A 302 39.20 26.08 2.15
N HIS A 303 38.16 26.15 1.31
CA HIS A 303 38.19 25.74 -0.11
C HIS A 303 38.53 24.26 -0.35
N GLY A 304 38.16 23.38 0.59
CA GLY A 304 38.24 21.93 0.45
C GLY A 304 37.34 21.38 -0.66
N ASP A 305 37.79 20.30 -1.28
CA ASP A 305 37.12 19.66 -2.42
C ASP A 305 35.83 18.94 -1.95
N HIS A 306 34.67 19.44 -2.40
CA HIS A 306 33.37 18.87 -2.05
C HIS A 306 33.21 17.43 -2.59
N GLY A 307 33.86 17.09 -3.71
CA GLY A 307 33.81 15.76 -4.30
C GLY A 307 34.65 14.71 -3.57
N ARG A 308 35.44 15.13 -2.57
CA ARG A 308 36.28 14.25 -1.73
C ARG A 308 35.96 14.37 -0.26
N LEU A 309 34.72 14.74 0.07
CA LEU A 309 34.25 15.00 1.43
C LEU A 309 33.10 14.05 1.80
N ASP A 310 33.42 13.01 2.55
CA ASP A 310 32.43 12.09 3.09
C ASP A 310 32.06 12.44 4.52
N VAL A 311 30.76 12.45 4.82
CA VAL A 311 30.23 12.84 6.13
C VAL A 311 29.20 11.85 6.61
N GLU A 312 29.51 11.16 7.71
CA GLU A 312 28.61 10.23 8.37
C GLU A 312 28.00 10.87 9.63
N TRP A 313 26.77 11.37 9.48
CA TRP A 313 26.06 12.12 10.51
C TRP A 313 25.76 11.32 11.79
N SER A 314 25.63 10.00 11.69
CA SER A 314 25.36 9.07 12.81
C SER A 314 26.50 9.02 13.83
N THR A 315 27.74 8.94 13.35
CA THR A 315 28.95 8.86 14.17
C THR A 315 29.65 10.21 14.33
N GLY A 316 29.14 11.27 13.68
CA GLY A 316 29.79 12.57 13.63
C GLY A 316 31.14 12.51 12.92
N SER A 317 31.33 11.53 12.03
CA SER A 317 32.59 11.29 11.34
C SER A 317 32.68 12.09 10.04
N VAL A 318 33.88 12.60 9.76
CA VAL A 318 34.20 13.27 8.50
C VAL A 318 35.50 12.71 7.95
N TRP A 319 35.49 12.34 6.68
CA TRP A 319 36.66 11.99 5.90
C TRP A 319 36.86 13.03 4.81
N HIS A 320 38.12 13.35 4.55
CA HIS A 320 38.50 14.18 3.42
C HIS A 320 39.71 13.53 2.75
N LYS A 321 39.64 13.33 1.42
CA LYS A 321 40.64 12.60 0.63
C LYS A 321 40.97 11.24 1.27
N ASP A 322 39.92 10.45 1.54
CA ASP A 322 39.95 9.09 2.11
C ASP A 322 40.48 8.97 3.56
N VAL A 323 40.89 10.07 4.19
CA VAL A 323 41.44 10.08 5.55
C VAL A 323 40.44 10.67 6.54
N LYS A 324 40.26 10.00 7.69
CA LYS A 324 39.33 10.44 8.75
C LYS A 324 39.89 11.65 9.51
N VAL A 325 39.27 12.81 9.35
CA VAL A 325 39.72 14.08 9.94
C VAL A 325 38.92 14.51 11.18
N ALA A 326 37.73 13.95 11.41
CA ALA A 326 36.98 14.12 12.66
C ALA A 326 36.12 12.91 12.98
N SER A 327 35.79 12.71 14.26
CA SER A 327 34.84 11.68 14.72
C SER A 327 34.36 11.88 16.15
N THR A 328 33.18 11.33 16.49
CA THR A 328 32.80 11.04 17.89
C THR A 328 33.00 9.58 18.30
N SER A 329 33.43 8.72 17.38
CA SER A 329 33.69 7.30 17.64
C SER A 329 34.97 6.76 16.98
N GLY A 330 35.59 5.78 17.62
CA GLY A 330 36.85 5.18 17.18
C GLY A 330 38.10 5.95 17.66
N THR A 331 39.25 5.34 17.43
CA THR A 331 40.57 5.77 17.95
C THR A 331 40.91 7.20 17.54
N ARG A 332 41.30 8.03 18.53
CA ARG A 332 41.79 9.40 18.31
C ARG A 332 43.23 9.38 17.80
N PRO A 333 43.56 10.01 16.65
CA PRO A 333 44.94 10.21 16.22
C PRO A 333 45.75 11.03 17.23
N ALA A 334 47.07 10.80 17.32
CA ALA A 334 47.95 11.55 18.23
C ALA A 334 48.02 13.05 17.90
N SER A 335 47.77 13.42 16.64
CA SER A 335 47.69 14.80 16.13
C SER A 335 46.35 15.50 16.40
N ALA A 336 45.30 14.75 16.74
CA ALA A 336 43.95 15.28 16.89
C ALA A 336 43.69 15.92 18.26
N VAL A 337 42.90 16.99 18.25
CA VAL A 337 42.45 17.74 19.43
C VAL A 337 41.00 17.39 19.78
N GLU A 338 40.61 17.67 21.02
CA GLU A 338 39.24 17.48 21.50
C GLU A 338 38.27 18.56 20.93
N ALA A 339 37.07 18.13 20.56
CA ALA A 339 36.10 18.93 19.82
C ALA A 339 34.67 18.57 20.22
N GLY A 340 34.19 19.15 21.33
CA GLY A 340 32.86 18.87 21.88
C GLY A 340 32.73 17.38 22.21
N PRO A 341 31.78 16.63 21.60
CA PRO A 341 31.57 15.20 21.89
C PRO A 341 32.59 14.25 21.21
N GLY A 342 33.69 14.75 20.66
CA GLY A 342 34.62 13.95 19.86
C GLY A 342 35.98 14.61 19.64
N TRP A 343 36.60 14.30 18.51
CA TRP A 343 37.93 14.80 18.12
C TRP A 343 37.97 15.31 16.67
N ILE A 344 38.92 16.21 16.40
CA ILE A 344 39.23 16.76 15.07
C ILE A 344 40.75 16.87 14.88
N ASP A 345 41.26 16.50 13.71
CA ASP A 345 42.66 16.61 13.35
C ASP A 345 42.94 17.84 12.47
N LEU A 346 43.15 18.98 13.13
CA LEU A 346 43.46 20.24 12.44
C LEU A 346 44.80 20.19 11.68
N LYS A 347 45.74 19.33 12.09
CA LYS A 347 47.05 19.20 11.42
C LYS A 347 46.91 18.44 10.10
N GLU A 348 46.15 17.34 10.12
CA GLU A 348 45.87 16.57 8.91
C GLU A 348 44.98 17.35 7.93
N ILE A 349 44.01 18.13 8.43
CA ILE A 349 43.24 19.09 7.60
C ILE A 349 44.16 20.10 6.92
N ALA A 350 45.04 20.76 7.68
CA ALA A 350 45.99 21.74 7.14
C ALA A 350 46.91 21.14 6.06
N LYS A 351 47.45 19.94 6.31
CA LYS A 351 48.27 19.17 5.36
C LYS A 351 47.51 18.83 4.07
N GLN A 352 46.24 18.42 4.17
CA GLN A 352 45.44 18.03 3.01
C GLN A 352 44.96 19.20 2.17
N LEU A 353 44.73 20.35 2.79
CA LEU A 353 44.34 21.60 2.12
C LEU A 353 45.56 22.42 1.66
N ARG A 354 46.79 22.03 2.07
CA ARG A 354 48.03 22.77 1.84
C ARG A 354 47.97 24.21 2.37
N THR A 355 47.40 24.36 3.56
CA THR A 355 47.20 25.64 4.26
C THR A 355 48.02 25.67 5.53
N GLU A 356 48.37 26.86 6.02
CA GLU A 356 49.04 27.02 7.31
C GLU A 356 48.16 26.53 8.46
N GLY A 357 48.76 25.79 9.39
CA GLY A 357 48.02 25.18 10.51
C GLY A 357 47.37 26.20 11.45
N ASP A 358 47.84 27.44 11.48
CA ASP A 358 47.26 28.50 12.29
C ASP A 358 46.01 29.11 11.65
N THR A 359 45.96 29.25 10.32
CA THR A 359 44.72 29.60 9.59
C THR A 359 43.60 28.61 9.92
N VAL A 360 43.89 27.31 9.88
CA VAL A 360 42.90 26.26 10.19
C VAL A 360 42.41 26.34 11.64
N LYS A 361 43.30 26.63 12.60
CA LYS A 361 42.91 26.85 14.01
C LYS A 361 42.02 28.08 14.15
N ASP A 362 42.35 29.18 13.47
CA ASP A 362 41.62 30.44 13.60
C ASP A 362 40.21 30.36 13.00
N THR A 363 40.03 29.69 11.86
CA THR A 363 38.70 29.35 11.32
C THR A 363 37.96 28.36 12.23
N TRP A 364 38.66 27.44 12.90
CA TRP A 364 38.05 26.46 13.80
C TRP A 364 37.56 27.06 15.13
N LYS A 365 38.30 27.98 15.76
CA LYS A 365 37.94 28.62 17.05
C LYS A 365 36.45 29.02 17.18
N PRO A 366 35.86 29.82 16.26
CA PRO A 366 34.45 30.23 16.34
C PRO A 366 33.44 29.11 16.03
N LEU A 367 33.88 28.03 15.37
CA LEU A 367 33.07 26.84 15.13
C LEU A 367 33.04 25.92 16.37
N ALA A 368 34.20 25.74 17.02
CA ALA A 368 34.38 24.98 18.25
C ALA A 368 33.65 25.59 19.45
N ALA A 369 33.63 26.93 19.56
CA ALA A 369 32.89 27.66 20.58
C ALA A 369 31.37 27.43 20.52
N ARG A 370 30.85 26.84 19.42
CA ARG A 370 29.44 26.48 19.21
C ARG A 370 29.19 24.96 19.29
N LEU A 371 30.15 24.20 19.82
CA LEU A 371 30.07 22.76 20.14
C LEU A 371 30.18 22.47 21.64
N ARG A 372 30.52 23.49 22.42
CA ARG A 372 30.36 23.55 23.88
C ARG A 372 29.00 24.16 24.17
#